data_AF-A0A5P8N3T5-F1
#
_entry.id   AF-A0A5P8N3T5-F1
#
_cell.length_a   1.000
_cell.length_b   1.000
_cell.length_c   1.000
_cell.angle_alpha   90.00
_cell.angle_beta   90.00
_cell.angle_gamma   90.00
#
_symmetry.space_group_name_H-M   'P 1'
#
loop_
_entity.id
_entity.type
_entity.pdbx_description
1 polymer ?
#
loop_
_entity_poly.entity_id
_entity_poly.type
_entity_poly.pdbx_seq_one_letter_code
_entity_poly.pdbx_strand_id
1 'polypeptide(L)'
;MGTPARFASATLVALALGAGGAVAQEAGATTSSGLSVGLAPGVTPGVSRPATSGPAAGLINDYPTVARADYVFGCMAANGQTRPALEKCSCSIDTIATILPYERYVEAETILSVGQVAGHQSELFRSAGIFRDIVADLRRAQAEAEVTCFY
;
A
#
# COMPACT_ATOMS: atom_id res chain seq x y z
N MET A 1 -62.06 -23.72 17.82
CA MET A 1 -61.53 -22.40 18.21
C MET A 1 -60.06 -22.59 18.52
N GLY A 2 -59.05 -22.07 17.81
CA GLY A 2 -58.98 -21.17 16.68
C GLY A 2 -57.49 -20.81 16.51
N THR A 3 -56.90 -21.28 15.41
CA THR A 3 -55.64 -20.87 14.74
C THR A 3 -54.25 -21.08 15.41
N PRO A 4 -53.31 -21.75 14.70
CA PRO A 4 -51.87 -21.78 14.99
C PRO A 4 -51.05 -20.76 14.16
N ALA A 5 -49.81 -20.55 14.62
CA ALA A 5 -48.60 -20.12 13.89
C ALA A 5 -48.69 -18.92 12.92
N ARG A 6 -47.97 -17.84 13.26
CA ARG A 6 -47.52 -16.84 12.27
C ARG A 6 -45.99 -16.78 12.25
N PHE A 7 -45.43 -17.47 11.26
CA PHE A 7 -44.11 -17.22 10.71
C PHE A 7 -44.08 -15.78 10.17
N ALA A 8 -43.23 -14.92 10.73
CA ALA A 8 -42.91 -13.64 10.12
C ALA A 8 -41.68 -13.83 9.22
N SER A 9 -41.94 -14.18 7.96
CA SER A 9 -41.00 -13.93 6.87
C SER A 9 -40.91 -12.43 6.63
N ALA A 10 -39.71 -11.87 6.72
CA ALA A 10 -39.40 -10.55 6.17
C ALA A 10 -38.04 -10.63 5.47
N THR A 11 -38.07 -11.14 4.24
CA THR A 11 -36.98 -11.06 3.27
C THR A 11 -37.29 -9.90 2.32
N LEU A 12 -36.45 -8.87 2.28
CA LEU A 12 -36.17 -7.98 1.13
C LEU A 12 -35.15 -6.92 1.60
N VAL A 13 -33.85 -7.12 1.34
CA VAL A 13 -33.08 -6.66 0.16
C VAL A 13 -32.89 -5.14 0.14
N ALA A 14 -31.65 -4.72 0.39
CA ALA A 14 -31.04 -3.53 -0.23
C ALA A 14 -29.50 -3.70 -0.20
N LEU A 15 -28.97 -4.54 -1.11
CA LEU A 15 -27.57 -4.48 -1.52
C LEU A 15 -27.39 -3.21 -2.39
N ALA A 16 -26.65 -2.24 -1.89
CA ALA A 16 -26.10 -1.18 -2.73
C ALA A 16 -24.73 -1.64 -3.26
N LEU A 17 -24.72 -2.17 -4.48
CA LEU A 17 -23.51 -2.29 -5.31
C LEU A 17 -23.14 -0.89 -5.81
N GLY A 18 -22.00 -0.37 -5.37
CA GLY A 18 -21.32 0.76 -5.99
C GLY A 18 -20.15 0.28 -6.83
N ALA A 19 -20.40 0.05 -8.13
CA ALA A 19 -19.38 -0.04 -9.16
C ALA A 19 -19.34 1.31 -9.90
N GLY A 20 -18.16 1.90 -10.08
CA GLY A 20 -18.02 3.16 -10.80
C GLY A 20 -16.62 3.71 -10.77
N GLY A 21 -15.74 3.13 -11.59
CA GLY A 21 -14.48 3.77 -11.95
C GLY A 21 -14.73 4.96 -12.87
N ALA A 22 -13.95 6.02 -12.67
CA ALA A 22 -13.74 7.09 -13.63
C ALA A 22 -12.23 7.38 -13.65
N VAL A 23 -11.52 6.65 -14.51
CA VAL A 23 -10.19 7.05 -14.98
C VAL A 23 -10.39 8.09 -16.07
N ALA A 24 -10.12 9.35 -15.74
CA ALA A 24 -9.96 10.42 -16.73
C ALA A 24 -8.48 10.47 -17.13
N GLN A 25 -8.21 10.06 -18.37
CA GLN A 25 -6.92 10.15 -19.02
C GLN A 25 -6.81 11.48 -19.76
N GLU A 26 -5.90 12.35 -19.33
CA GLU A 26 -5.51 13.52 -20.13
C GLU A 26 -4.32 13.14 -21.01
N ALA A 27 -4.62 12.92 -22.29
CA ALA A 27 -3.65 13.03 -23.36
C ALA A 27 -3.57 14.49 -23.78
N GLY A 28 -2.40 15.10 -23.59
CA GLY A 28 -2.11 16.48 -24.00
C GLY A 28 -0.65 16.63 -24.39
N ALA A 29 -0.27 16.09 -25.54
CA ALA A 29 0.91 16.53 -26.25
C ALA A 29 0.58 17.83 -26.98
N THR A 30 1.32 18.92 -26.73
CA THR A 30 1.79 19.89 -27.74
C THR A 30 2.49 21.10 -27.11
N THR A 31 3.73 21.34 -27.55
CA THR A 31 4.32 22.68 -27.82
C THR A 31 4.65 23.54 -26.58
N SER A 32 5.90 23.80 -26.23
CA SER A 32 6.77 24.74 -26.97
C SER A 32 8.13 24.86 -26.29
N SER A 33 9.18 24.83 -27.12
CA SER A 33 10.27 25.79 -27.18
C SER A 33 10.78 26.46 -25.88
N GLY A 34 12.04 26.14 -25.57
CA GLY A 34 13.03 27.17 -25.22
C GLY A 34 13.01 27.68 -23.79
N LEU A 35 13.54 26.91 -22.83
CA LEU A 35 14.06 27.51 -21.61
C LEU A 35 15.47 28.04 -21.89
N SER A 36 15.50 29.31 -22.23
CA SER A 36 16.66 30.20 -22.26
C SER A 36 17.60 29.93 -21.09
N VAL A 37 18.85 29.59 -21.38
CA VAL A 37 19.96 29.66 -20.43
C VAL A 37 20.11 31.13 -20.02
N GLY A 38 19.44 31.51 -18.94
CA GLY A 38 19.66 32.78 -18.28
C GLY A 38 21.02 32.72 -17.59
N LEU A 39 22.02 33.37 -18.20
CA LEU A 39 23.34 33.57 -17.61
C LEU A 39 23.19 34.51 -16.40
N ALA A 40 22.88 33.96 -15.23
CA ALA A 40 23.07 34.68 -13.98
C ALA A 40 24.59 34.82 -13.75
N PRO A 41 25.12 36.03 -13.49
CA PRO A 41 26.53 36.20 -13.15
C PRO A 41 26.76 35.62 -11.74
N GLY A 42 27.15 34.34 -11.67
CA GLY A 42 27.41 33.67 -10.40
C GLY A 42 27.54 32.14 -10.46
N VAL A 43 27.27 31.48 -11.58
CA VAL A 43 27.49 30.02 -11.67
C VAL A 43 28.97 29.73 -11.92
N THR A 44 29.68 29.27 -10.89
CA THR A 44 31.01 28.68 -11.07
C THR A 44 30.84 27.27 -11.63
N PRO A 45 31.58 26.88 -12.69
CA PRO A 45 31.53 25.51 -13.18
C PRO A 45 32.28 24.59 -12.20
N GLY A 46 31.57 23.59 -11.69
CA GLY A 46 32.15 22.31 -11.29
C GLY A 46 32.98 22.27 -10.00
N VAL A 47 32.30 22.18 -8.86
CA VAL A 47 32.81 21.35 -7.74
C VAL A 47 31.97 20.08 -7.72
N SER A 48 32.44 19.06 -8.44
CA SER A 48 31.95 17.69 -8.28
C SER A 48 32.41 17.21 -6.91
N ARG A 49 31.54 17.33 -5.90
CA ARG A 49 31.82 16.75 -4.58
C ARG A 49 31.82 15.23 -4.73
N PRO A 50 32.90 14.50 -4.38
CA PRO A 50 32.86 13.06 -4.39
C PRO A 50 31.73 12.60 -3.47
N ALA A 51 30.87 11.72 -3.96
CA ALA A 51 29.92 11.02 -3.12
C ALA A 51 30.74 10.17 -2.15
N THR A 52 30.81 10.60 -0.90
CA THR A 52 31.31 9.71 0.15
C THR A 52 30.26 8.62 0.30
N SER A 53 30.55 7.42 -0.18
CA SER A 53 29.88 6.23 0.32
C SER A 53 30.40 6.05 1.74
N GLY A 54 29.78 6.76 2.68
CA GLY A 54 29.89 6.38 4.08
C GLY A 54 29.49 4.91 4.20
N PRO A 55 29.97 4.19 5.23
CA PRO A 55 29.38 2.89 5.54
C PRO A 55 27.87 3.10 5.53
N ALA A 56 27.11 2.29 4.79
CA ALA A 56 25.67 2.29 4.92
C ALA A 56 25.45 2.16 6.43
N ALA A 57 25.02 3.25 7.09
CA ALA A 57 24.50 3.18 8.43
C ALA A 57 23.52 2.02 8.35
N GLY A 58 23.84 0.91 9.03
CA GLY A 58 23.45 -0.44 8.60
C GLY A 58 22.06 -0.41 8.03
N LEU A 59 21.82 -1.02 6.87
CA LEU A 59 20.49 -1.10 6.27
C LEU A 59 19.57 -1.71 7.35
N ILE A 60 18.97 -0.87 8.19
CA ILE A 60 18.09 -1.26 9.31
C ILE A 60 16.78 -1.78 8.70
N ASN A 61 16.59 -1.57 7.39
CA ASN A 61 15.46 -2.01 6.62
C ASN A 61 15.93 -2.41 5.21
N ASP A 62 15.66 -3.66 4.81
CA ASP A 62 15.97 -4.21 3.48
C ASP A 62 15.00 -3.75 2.38
N TYR A 63 13.96 -2.99 2.74
CA TYR A 63 12.93 -2.57 1.79
C TYR A 63 13.39 -1.32 1.04
N PRO A 64 13.23 -1.28 -0.29
CA PRO A 64 13.54 -0.11 -1.08
C PRO A 64 12.68 1.08 -0.65
N THR A 65 13.23 2.30 -0.72
CA THR A 65 12.54 3.52 -0.29
C THR A 65 11.19 3.72 -0.98
N VAL A 66 11.07 3.30 -2.25
CA VAL A 66 9.81 3.35 -3.00
C VAL A 66 8.74 2.51 -2.33
N ALA A 67 9.03 1.24 -2.01
CA ALA A 67 8.08 0.34 -1.34
C ALA A 67 7.69 0.84 0.05
N ARG A 68 8.66 1.39 0.81
CA ARG A 68 8.37 2.00 2.11
C ARG A 68 7.43 3.19 1.97
N ALA A 69 7.69 4.07 1.01
CA ALA A 69 6.85 5.24 0.76
C ALA A 69 5.43 4.85 0.33
N ASP A 70 5.29 3.90 -0.59
CA ASP A 70 3.99 3.41 -1.05
C ASP A 70 3.16 2.81 0.08
N TYR A 71 3.77 1.99 0.94
CA TYR A 71 3.12 1.49 2.14
C TYR A 71 2.67 2.62 3.07
N VAL A 72 3.55 3.60 3.34
CA VAL A 72 3.23 4.73 4.24
C VAL A 72 2.08 5.56 3.67
N PHE A 73 2.04 5.80 2.36
CA PHE A 73 0.91 6.50 1.72
C PHE A 73 -0.40 5.72 1.87
N GLY A 74 -0.39 4.41 1.65
CA GLY A 74 -1.55 3.54 1.86
C GLY A 74 -2.02 3.52 3.31
N CYS A 75 -1.10 3.36 4.26
CA CYS A 75 -1.38 3.35 5.69
C CYS A 75 -1.97 4.69 6.16
N MET A 76 -1.42 5.81 5.71
CA MET A 76 -1.95 7.14 6.06
C MET A 76 -3.37 7.34 5.51
N ALA A 77 -3.70 6.76 4.35
CA ALA A 77 -5.04 6.86 3.76
C ALA A 77 -6.10 6.17 4.63
N ALA A 78 -5.72 5.10 5.33
CA ALA A 78 -6.57 4.43 6.30
C ALA A 78 -6.62 5.12 7.69
N ASN A 79 -5.60 5.93 8.03
CA ASN A 79 -5.38 6.45 9.39
C ASN A 79 -5.45 7.99 9.52
N GLY A 80 -5.96 8.69 8.49
CA GLY A 80 -6.33 10.11 8.59
C GLY A 80 -5.31 11.12 8.08
N GLN A 81 -4.24 10.70 7.38
CA GLN A 81 -3.33 11.60 6.64
C GLN A 81 -2.70 12.74 7.48
N THR A 82 -2.45 12.49 8.77
CA THR A 82 -1.85 13.47 9.69
C THR A 82 -0.36 13.20 9.93
N ARG A 83 0.37 14.17 10.49
CA ARG A 83 1.77 13.97 10.91
C ARG A 83 1.91 12.82 11.94
N PRO A 84 1.08 12.70 12.99
CA PRO A 84 1.12 11.54 13.88
C PRO A 84 0.86 10.20 13.16
N ALA A 85 -0.07 10.18 12.18
CA ALA A 85 -0.30 8.97 11.38
C ALA A 85 0.94 8.59 10.56
N LEU A 86 1.65 9.58 9.98
CA LEU A 86 2.91 9.35 9.27
C LEU A 86 3.96 8.69 10.19
N GLU A 87 4.09 9.16 11.43
CA GLU A 87 5.03 8.60 12.41
C GLU A 87 4.70 7.14 12.73
N LYS A 88 3.43 6.84 13.02
CA LYS A 88 2.96 5.47 13.28
C LYS A 88 3.08 4.54 12.07
N CYS A 89 2.70 5.01 10.89
CA CYS A 89 2.81 4.26 9.64
C CYS A 89 4.28 3.97 9.26
N SER A 90 5.19 4.90 9.55
CA SER A 90 6.63 4.70 9.34
C SER A 90 7.18 3.64 10.30
N CYS A 91 6.80 3.69 11.58
CA CYS A 91 7.12 2.65 12.55
C CYS A 91 6.60 1.27 12.11
N SER A 92 5.38 1.22 11.57
CA SER A 92 4.74 -0.03 11.15
C SER A 92 5.54 -0.74 10.04
N ILE A 93 5.94 -0.03 8.99
CA ILE A 93 6.71 -0.64 7.88
C ILE A 93 8.11 -1.07 8.31
N ASP A 94 8.73 -0.32 9.22
CA ASP A 94 10.04 -0.68 9.75
C ASP A 94 9.94 -1.93 10.65
N THR A 95 8.86 -2.08 11.42
CA THR A 95 8.59 -3.30 12.21
C THR A 95 8.31 -4.51 11.31
N ILE A 96 7.50 -4.35 10.26
CA ILE A 96 7.22 -5.42 9.29
C ILE A 96 8.52 -5.92 8.66
N ALA A 97 9.44 -5.00 8.29
CA ALA A 97 10.71 -5.35 7.68
C ALA A 97 11.64 -6.18 8.61
N THR A 98 11.46 -6.11 9.93
CA THR A 98 12.22 -6.97 10.87
C THR A 98 11.73 -8.42 10.92
N ILE A 99 10.49 -8.68 10.48
CA ILE A 99 9.83 -9.98 10.58
C ILE A 99 9.77 -10.65 9.21
N LEU A 100 9.51 -9.87 8.16
CA LEU A 100 9.23 -10.37 6.82
C LEU A 100 10.23 -9.80 5.80
N PRO A 101 11.01 -10.66 5.11
CA PRO A 101 11.93 -10.20 4.07
C PRO A 101 11.17 -9.62 2.87
N TYR A 102 11.81 -8.72 2.13
CA TYR A 102 11.17 -7.94 1.07
C TYR A 102 10.55 -8.82 -0.03
N GLU A 103 11.18 -9.92 -0.39
CA GLU A 103 10.68 -10.84 -1.42
C GLU A 103 9.32 -11.45 -1.01
N ARG A 104 9.17 -11.81 0.27
CA ARG A 104 7.93 -12.37 0.81
C ARG A 104 6.84 -11.32 0.93
N TYR A 105 7.22 -10.08 1.23
CA TYR A 105 6.31 -8.94 1.23
C TYR A 105 5.69 -8.71 -0.14
N VAL A 106 6.51 -8.61 -1.19
CA VAL A 106 6.03 -8.41 -2.57
C VAL A 106 5.18 -9.59 -3.05
N GLU A 107 5.56 -10.82 -2.70
CA GLU A 107 4.77 -12.01 -3.01
C GLU A 107 3.37 -11.93 -2.37
N ALA A 108 3.30 -11.59 -1.08
CA ALA A 108 2.04 -11.43 -0.36
C ALA A 108 1.18 -10.28 -0.91
N GLU A 109 1.76 -9.12 -1.22
CA GLU A 109 1.05 -8.00 -1.84
C GLU A 109 0.46 -8.38 -3.21
N THR A 110 1.25 -9.10 -4.01
CA THR A 110 0.81 -9.58 -5.32
C THR A 110 -0.39 -10.52 -5.18
N ILE A 111 -0.32 -11.47 -4.24
CA ILE A 111 -1.42 -12.39 -3.93
C ILE A 111 -2.66 -11.60 -3.49
N LEU A 112 -2.51 -10.61 -2.61
CA LEU A 112 -3.63 -9.78 -2.17
C LEU A 112 -4.25 -8.99 -3.33
N SER A 113 -3.45 -8.45 -4.25
CA SER A 113 -3.95 -7.69 -5.40
C SER A 113 -4.79 -8.54 -6.37
N VAL A 114 -4.31 -9.73 -6.73
CA VAL A 114 -5.03 -10.68 -7.59
C VAL A 114 -6.28 -11.19 -6.87
N GLY A 115 -6.14 -11.42 -5.57
CA GLY A 115 -7.22 -11.80 -4.67
C GLY A 115 -8.23 -10.68 -4.39
N GLN A 116 -8.17 -9.49 -4.99
CA GLN A 116 -9.23 -8.47 -4.88
C GLN A 116 -10.20 -8.49 -6.06
N VAL A 117 -9.84 -9.16 -7.17
CA VAL A 117 -10.72 -9.28 -8.33
C VAL A 117 -11.97 -10.07 -7.98
N ALA A 118 -13.14 -9.65 -8.44
CA ALA A 118 -14.40 -10.35 -8.19
C ALA A 118 -14.56 -11.56 -9.12
N GLY A 119 -15.25 -12.61 -8.64
CA GLY A 119 -15.67 -13.76 -9.43
C GLY A 119 -15.19 -15.11 -8.88
N HIS A 120 -15.77 -16.20 -9.36
CA HIS A 120 -15.54 -17.55 -8.83
C HIS A 120 -14.06 -17.98 -8.85
N GLN A 121 -13.29 -17.55 -9.87
CA GLN A 121 -11.86 -17.86 -9.97
C GLN A 121 -11.04 -17.22 -8.84
N SER A 122 -11.45 -16.05 -8.35
CA SER A 122 -10.78 -15.39 -7.23
C SER A 122 -10.97 -16.13 -5.90
N GLU A 123 -12.11 -16.80 -5.71
CA GLU A 123 -12.35 -17.65 -4.53
C GLU A 123 -11.44 -18.89 -4.52
N LEU A 124 -11.27 -19.51 -5.69
CA LEU A 124 -10.31 -20.61 -5.85
C LEU A 124 -8.88 -20.15 -5.58
N PHE A 125 -8.52 -18.94 -6.01
CA PHE A 125 -7.22 -18.34 -5.73
C PHE A 125 -7.01 -18.06 -4.24
N ARG A 126 -7.97 -17.41 -3.56
CA ARG A 126 -7.90 -17.12 -2.11
C ARG A 126 -7.86 -18.38 -1.25
N SER A 127 -8.40 -19.50 -1.72
CA SER A 127 -8.46 -20.77 -0.97
C SER A 127 -7.23 -21.65 -1.12
N ALA A 128 -6.38 -21.40 -2.12
CA ALA A 128 -5.14 -22.16 -2.34
C ALA A 128 -4.21 -22.08 -1.11
N GLY A 129 -3.83 -23.25 -0.57
CA GLY A 129 -3.10 -23.35 0.70
C GLY A 129 -1.82 -22.52 0.74
N ILE A 130 -0.97 -22.63 -0.30
CA ILE A 130 0.29 -21.90 -0.40
C ILE A 130 0.07 -20.38 -0.33
N PHE A 131 -0.94 -19.86 -1.02
CA PHE A 131 -1.23 -18.42 -1.01
C PHE A 131 -1.77 -17.94 0.34
N ARG A 132 -2.56 -18.78 1.03
CA ARG A 132 -3.03 -18.48 2.38
C ARG A 132 -1.88 -18.40 3.38
N ASP A 133 -0.91 -19.31 3.29
CA ASP A 133 0.23 -19.33 4.19
C ASP A 133 1.11 -18.07 4.03
N ILE A 134 1.41 -17.68 2.78
CA ILE A 134 2.16 -16.45 2.49
C ILE A 134 1.44 -15.20 3.01
N VAL A 135 0.13 -15.11 2.79
CA VAL A 135 -0.67 -13.99 3.31
C VAL A 135 -0.73 -14.02 4.84
N ALA A 136 -0.79 -15.20 5.46
CA ALA A 136 -0.81 -15.34 6.90
C ALA A 136 0.48 -14.81 7.55
N ASP A 137 1.65 -15.05 6.94
CA ASP A 137 2.92 -14.49 7.42
C ASP A 137 2.92 -12.96 7.37
N LEU A 138 2.43 -12.35 6.28
CA LEU A 138 2.27 -10.89 6.20
C LEU A 138 1.28 -10.37 7.25
N ARG A 139 0.14 -11.04 7.46
CA ARG A 139 -0.86 -10.64 8.46
C ARG A 139 -0.33 -10.75 9.88
N ARG A 140 0.52 -11.73 10.17
CA ARG A 140 1.21 -11.84 11.46
C ARG A 140 2.15 -10.64 11.68
N ALA A 141 2.98 -10.32 10.69
CA ALA A 141 3.87 -9.16 10.78
C ALA A 141 3.10 -7.83 10.95
N GLN A 142 1.97 -7.68 10.25
CA GLN A 142 1.09 -6.52 10.40
C GLN A 142 0.45 -6.44 11.79
N ALA A 143 0.04 -7.57 12.38
CA ALA A 143 -0.53 -7.60 13.72
C ALA A 143 0.50 -7.20 14.79
N GLU A 144 1.75 -7.63 14.63
CA GLU A 144 2.85 -7.21 15.52
C GLU A 144 3.12 -5.71 15.38
N ALA A 145 3.21 -5.20 14.15
CA ALA A 145 3.37 -3.78 13.88
C ALA A 145 2.23 -2.91 14.45
N GLU A 146 0.98 -3.41 14.40
CA GLU A 146 -0.17 -2.71 15.00
C GLU A 146 0.02 -2.53 16.51
N VAL A 147 0.36 -3.61 17.22
CA VAL A 147 0.55 -3.57 18.68
C VAL A 147 1.77 -2.71 19.05
N THR A 148 2.85 -2.78 18.29
CA THR A 148 4.09 -2.05 18.59
C THR A 148 3.98 -0.55 18.30
N CYS A 149 3.28 -0.15 17.22
CA CYS A 149 3.34 1.21 16.70
C CYS A 149 2.06 2.02 16.90
N PHE A 150 0.91 1.38 17.07
CA PHE A 150 -0.37 2.09 17.15
C PHE A 150 -0.93 2.22 18.57
N TYR A 151 -0.53 1.34 19.49
CA TYR A 151 -0.88 1.39 20.91
C TYR A 151 0.07 2.28 21.71
#